data_AF-A0A2V9ADT1-F1
#
_entry.id   AF-A0A2V9ADT1-F1
#
_cell.length_a   1.000
_cell.length_b   1.000
_cell.length_c   1.000
_cell.angle_alpha   90.00
_cell.angle_beta   90.00
_cell.angle_gamma   90.00
#
_symmetry.space_group_name_H-M   'P 1'
#
loop_
_entity.id
_entity.type
_entity.pdbx_description
1 polymer ?
#
loop_
_entity_poly.entity_id
_entity_poly.type
_entity_poly.pdbx_seq_one_letter_code
_entity_poly.pdbx_strand_id
1 'polypeptide(L)' 'YYAALLNKSPARRSMLLLYDKGGQIAYQEILGESCLGIAALPAGVGERLLVGCSDKVVEYAPVVHAGEP' A
#
# COMPACT_ATOMS: atom_id res chain seq x y z
N TYR A 1 -7.97 10.19 3.08
CA TYR A 1 -6.81 9.30 2.92
C TYR A 1 -7.21 8.20 1.95
N TYR A 2 -6.27 7.73 1.13
CA TYR A 2 -6.52 6.66 0.16
C TYR A 2 -5.18 6.05 -0.27
N ALA A 3 -5.24 4.86 -0.87
CA ALA A 3 -4.10 4.20 -1.47
C ALA A 3 -4.26 4.17 -3.00
N ALA A 4 -3.15 4.30 -3.71
CA ALA A 4 -3.10 4.16 -5.16
C ALA A 4 -2.01 3.15 -5.55
N LEU A 5 -2.35 2.27 -6.48
CA LEU A 5 -1.42 1.33 -7.08
C LEU A 5 -1.19 1.73 -8.53
N LEU A 6 0.01 2.21 -8.84
CA LEU A 6 0.39 2.56 -10.20
C LEU A 6 1.16 1.41 -10.82
N ASN A 7 0.81 1.06 -12.05
CA ASN A 7 1.55 0.10 -12.86
C ASN A 7 2.35 0.82 -13.94
N LYS A 8 3.66 0.57 -13.97
CA LYS A 8 4.53 1.09 -15.02
C LYS A 8 4.95 -0.03 -15.97
N SER A 9 4.23 -0.12 -17.08
CA SER A 9 4.67 -0.87 -18.28
C SER A 9 5.65 -0.01 -19.09
N PRO A 10 6.73 -0.55 -19.70
CA PRO A 10 7.11 -1.97 -19.82
C PRO A 10 8.02 -2.49 -18.70
N ALA A 11 8.35 -1.67 -17.69
CA ALA A 11 9.34 -2.02 -16.66
C ALA A 11 8.90 -3.18 -15.74
N ARG A 12 7.66 -3.66 -15.85
CA ARG A 12 7.05 -4.70 -14.99
C ARG A 12 7.23 -4.38 -13.50
N ARG A 13 7.07 -3.11 -13.15
CA ARG A 13 7.13 -2.60 -11.78
C ARG A 13 5.86 -1.88 -11.44
N SER A 14 5.51 -1.91 -10.17
CA SER A 14 4.40 -1.14 -9.61
C SER A 14 4.91 -0.16 -8.57
N MET A 15 4.10 0.83 -8.26
CA MET A 15 4.39 1.79 -7.19
C MET A 15 3.15 1.90 -6.33
N LEU A 16 3.33 1.65 -5.03
CA LEU A 16 2.31 1.86 -4.01
C LEU A 16 2.48 3.26 -3.44
N LEU A 17 1.41 4.04 -3.41
CA LEU A 17 1.34 5.36 -2.79
C LEU A 17 0.23 5.38 -1.75
N LEU A 18 0.54 5.83 -0.52
CA LEU A 18 -0.45 6.11 0.51
C LEU A 18 -0.52 7.61 0.75
N TYR A 19 -1.75 8.12 0.73
CA TYR A 19 -2.03 9.53 0.96
C TYR A 19 -2.69 9.73 2.31
N ASP A 20 -2.24 10.72 3.07
CA ASP A 20 -2.85 11.09 4.36
C ASP A 20 -4.21 11.79 4.18
N LYS A 21 -4.74 12.35 5.27
CA LYS A 21 -6.01 13.10 5.25
C LYS A 21 -5.89 14.45 4.55
N GLY A 22 -4.69 15.03 4.48
CA GLY A 22 -4.40 16.26 3.76
C GLY A 22 -4.13 16.05 2.26
N GLY A 23 -4.11 14.80 1.79
CA GLY A 23 -3.80 14.47 0.40
C GLY A 23 -2.30 14.49 0.09
N GLN A 24 -1.44 14.52 1.11
CA GLN A 24 0.01 14.42 0.95
C GLN A 24 0.45 12.96 0.94
N ILE A 25 1.55 12.66 0.26
CA ILE A 25 2.12 11.30 0.26
C ILE A 25 2.72 11.04 1.65
N ALA A 26 2.12 10.09 2.37
CA ALA A 26 2.60 9.63 3.67
C ALA A 26 3.54 8.42 3.55
N TYR A 27 3.40 7.63 2.48
CA TYR A 27 4.24 6.48 2.20
C TYR A 27 4.32 6.22 0.70
N GLN A 28 5.50 5.79 0.24
CA GLN A 28 5.75 5.39 -1.14
C GLN A 28 6.69 4.18 -1.17
N GLU A 29 6.36 3.19 -1.98
CA GLU A 29 7.23 2.04 -2.26
C GLU A 29 7.20 1.68 -3.74
N ILE A 30 8.37 1.35 -4.29
CA ILE A 30 8.48 0.75 -5.63
C ILE A 30 8.50 -0.77 -5.45
N LEU A 31 7.47 -1.43 -5.98
CA LEU A 31 7.37 -2.88 -6.02
C LEU A 31 8.15 -3.39 -7.23
N GLY A 32 9.05 -4.35 -6.99
CA GLY A 32 9.94 -4.92 -7.99
C GLY A 32 9.26 -5.74 -9.09
N GLU A 33 7.93 -5.84 -9.05
CA GLU A 33 7.10 -6.65 -9.94
C GLU A 33 5.78 -5.92 -10.29
N SER A 34 5.03 -6.48 -11.23
CA SER A 34 3.69 -6.00 -11.57
C SER A 34 2.66 -6.50 -10.57
N CYS A 35 1.87 -5.56 -10.06
CA CYS A 35 0.77 -5.80 -9.14
C CYS A 35 -0.52 -5.21 -9.71
N LEU A 36 -1.57 -6.03 -9.77
CA LEU A 36 -2.80 -5.74 -10.51
C LEU A 36 -4.00 -5.46 -9.61
N GLY A 37 -3.87 -5.70 -8.31
CA GLY A 37 -4.95 -5.52 -7.35
C GLY A 37 -4.49 -4.82 -6.09
N ILE A 38 -5.37 -3.99 -5.54
CA ILE A 38 -5.26 -3.45 -4.19
C ILE A 38 -6.63 -3.56 -3.51
N ALA A 39 -6.64 -3.99 -2.26
CA ALA A 39 -7.84 -4.07 -1.44
C ALA A 39 -7.56 -3.57 -0.02
N ALA A 40 -8.48 -2.78 0.52
CA ALA A 40 -8.47 -2.40 1.92
C ALA A 40 -9.26 -3.41 2.75
N LEU A 41 -8.68 -3.86 3.86
CA LEU A 41 -9.33 -4.68 4.85
C LEU A 41 -9.57 -3.85 6.11
N PRO A 42 -10.80 -3.83 6.64
CA PRO A 42 -11.04 -3.24 7.95
C PRO A 42 -10.26 -4.04 9.00
N ALA A 43 -9.49 -3.35 9.83
CA ALA A 43 -8.87 -3.92 11.02
C ALA A 43 -9.16 -3.04 12.24
N GLY A 44 -9.09 -3.63 13.44
CA GLY A 44 -9.46 -2.95 14.67
C GLY A 44 -8.61 -1.71 14.99
N VAL A 45 -7.35 -1.68 14.52
CA VAL A 45 -6.42 -0.55 14.66
C VAL A 45 -5.86 -0.22 13.29
N GLY A 46 -6.47 0.76 12.62
CA GLY A 46 -6.12 1.17 11.26
C GLY A 46 -6.60 0.21 10.16
N GLU A 47 -6.46 0.63 8.90
CA GLU A 47 -6.77 -0.20 7.75
C GLU A 47 -5.54 -1.01 7.33
N ARG A 48 -5.75 -2.28 6.98
CA ARG A 48 -4.74 -3.11 6.32
C ARG A 48 -4.93 -3.04 4.82
N LEU A 49 -3.85 -3.14 4.07
CA LEU A 49 -3.92 -3.19 2.61
C LEU A 49 -3.35 -4.51 2.12
N LEU A 50 -4.08 -5.15 1.20
CA LEU A 50 -3.58 -6.27 0.42
C LEU A 50 -3.22 -5.78 -0.97
N VAL A 51 -2.01 -6.09 -1.41
CA VAL A 51 -1.54 -5.82 -2.78
C VAL A 51 -1.31 -7.15 -3.49
N GLY A 52 -2.11 -7.39 -4.53
CA GLY A 52 -2.04 -8.59 -5.36
C GLY A 52 -1.02 -8.42 -6.48
N CYS A 53 0.10 -9.13 -6.37
CA CYS A 53 1.18 -9.16 -7.34
C CYS A 53 1.18 -10.45 -8.16
N SER A 54 2.21 -10.66 -9.00
CA SER A 54 2.16 -11.69 -10.04
C SER A 54 2.10 -13.11 -9.49
N ASP A 55 2.75 -13.38 -8.35
CA ASP A 55 2.82 -14.70 -7.71
C ASP A 55 2.46 -14.69 -6.22
N LYS A 56 2.14 -13.52 -5.66
CA LYS A 56 1.92 -13.36 -4.22
C LYS A 56 0.95 -12.23 -3.89
N VAL A 57 0.49 -12.24 -2.65
CA VAL A 57 -0.22 -11.12 -2.03
C VAL A 57 0.64 -10.59 -0.90
N VAL A 58 0.91 -9.28 -0.89
CA VAL A 58 1.65 -8.60 0.17
C VAL A 58 0.66 -7.85 1.05
N GLU A 59 0.76 -8.05 2.36
CA GLU A 59 -0.02 -7.33 3.36
C GLU A 59 0.78 -6.15 3.91
N TYR A 60 0.16 -4.98 3.92
CA TYR A 60 0.66 -3.77 4.56
C TYR A 60 -0.21 -3.47 5.76
N ALA A 61 0.43 -3.33 6.92
CA ALA A 61 -0.20 -2.93 8.16
C ALA A 61 0.44 -1.64 8.69
N PRO A 62 -0.33 -0.77 9.36
CA PRO A 62 0.25 0.39 10.02
C PRO A 62 1.25 -0.07 11.08
N VAL A 63 2.39 0.63 11.15
CA VAL A 63 3.32 0.44 12.26
C VAL A 63 2.66 1.05 13.49
N VAL A 64 2.21 0.18 14.41
CA VAL A 64 1.74 0.63 15.72
C VAL A 64 3.00 0.92 16.54
N HIS A 65 3.39 2.18 16.65
CA HIS A 65 4.40 2.56 17.63
C HIS A 65 3.79 2.35 19.01
N ALA A 66 4.25 1.31 19.71
CA ALA A 66 3.91 1.07 21.10
C ALA A 66 4.57 2.17 21.95
N GLY A 67 3.85 3.28 22.13
CA GLY A 67 4.24 4.36 23.02
C GLY A 67 4.10 5.73 22.38
N GLU A 68 2.91 6.32 22.48
CA GLU A 68 2.82 7.71 22.89
C GLU A 68 1.52 7.87 23.71
N PRO A 69 1.59 8.45 24.93
CA PRO A 69 0.48 8.57 25.87
C PRO A 69 -0.63 9.51 25.41
#